data_AF-A0A953DIH8-F1
#
_entry.id   AF-A0A953DIH8-F1
#
_cell.length_a   1.000
_cell.length_b   1.000
_cell.length_c   1.000
_cell.angle_alpha   90.00
_cell.angle_beta   90.00
_cell.angle_gamma   90.00
#
_symmetry.space_group_name_H-M   'P 1'
#
loop_
_entity.id
_entity.type
_entity.pdbx_description
1 polymer ?
#
loop_
_entity_poly.entity_id
_entity_poly.type
_entity_poly.pdbx_seq_one_letter_code
_entity_poly.pdbx_strand_id
1 'polypeptide(L)'
;MLTKRQKEVLDFIKLSSKKKGYAPSLEEIQKRLKLASVSTAHFHIAKLKEAGYLDKIENKARSISISDEGSLIRIPLLGVIAAGEPIEAIQERETVAIPKSKVPNGEIYALRVSGNSMIDENINDGDVVIVRNQSTAENGQKVVALIDSEAVTLKKIYKEKNKIRLQPANQALLPLFLNASRVTVQGIVIDVIKSQLNNGNQQKEGKILDTVSNTKKPKGGCELVYTGKTKEEDVISVTPSANLKLVAKHGNNLEKKLITGDNLNILKNLYNQNSIRGHIDLIYIDPPFGTGHDFVGFDESKSYSDRIVNTEFIEFIRKRLILLRELLSDKGSIYIHIDQKIGHYLKIILDEVFGEENFRNDITRIKCNPKNFDRKSFGNIKDVIYFYSKSKPNGNDHIHWNDYRLPLSEEDILKQFPKIDSRGQRYATTPLHAKGETKNGPTGKEWKGLKPPKGRHWRYAPTELTRLDNEGLIEWSGNGNPRKIIYADENRGKKIQDIWDFKDPGYESSLYPTEKNLDLLKQIILSSSPKNGLVLDCFNGSGTTVIAAEMLDRNWIGIDMNENAINLTKDRLVRLKKNPEFAVYKSI
;
A
#
# COMPACT_ATOMS: atom_id res chain seq x y z
N MET A 1 -43.00 -30.14 -8.36
CA MET A 1 -44.46 -30.39 -8.49
C MET A 1 -45.06 -30.48 -7.10
N LEU A 2 -46.14 -29.75 -6.79
CA LEU A 2 -46.77 -29.78 -5.47
C LEU A 2 -47.67 -31.01 -5.30
N THR A 3 -47.61 -31.65 -4.14
CA THR A 3 -48.58 -32.69 -3.76
C THR A 3 -49.95 -32.08 -3.53
N LYS A 4 -51.02 -32.89 -3.67
CA LYS A 4 -52.41 -32.47 -3.44
C LYS A 4 -52.59 -31.78 -2.07
N ARG A 5 -51.93 -32.31 -1.03
CA ARG A 5 -51.96 -31.73 0.33
C ARG A 5 -51.21 -30.41 0.45
N GLN A 6 -50.06 -30.27 -0.18
CA GLN A 6 -49.33 -28.98 -0.19
C GLN A 6 -50.10 -27.90 -0.94
N LYS A 7 -50.82 -28.26 -2.02
CA LYS A 7 -51.69 -27.35 -2.75
C LYS A 7 -52.86 -26.86 -1.88
N GLU A 8 -53.53 -27.77 -1.18
CA GLU A 8 -54.60 -27.42 -0.22
C GLU A 8 -54.11 -26.48 0.90
N VAL A 9 -52.90 -26.70 1.43
CA VAL A 9 -52.26 -25.81 2.42
C VAL A 9 -52.01 -24.42 1.82
N LEU A 10 -51.43 -24.36 0.62
CA LEU A 10 -51.13 -23.10 -0.07
C LEU A 10 -52.41 -22.30 -0.38
N ASP A 11 -53.45 -22.98 -0.88
CA ASP A 11 -54.74 -22.36 -1.22
C ASP A 11 -55.42 -21.81 0.04
N PHE A 12 -55.36 -22.52 1.16
CA PHE A 12 -55.91 -22.03 2.43
C PHE A 12 -55.16 -20.80 2.96
N ILE A 13 -53.83 -20.78 2.86
CA ILE A 13 -53.02 -19.63 3.25
C ILE A 13 -53.38 -18.41 2.39
N LYS A 14 -53.48 -18.58 1.06
CA LYS A 14 -53.89 -17.52 0.13
C LYS A 14 -55.29 -16.99 0.46
N LEU A 15 -56.24 -17.88 0.72
CA LEU A 15 -57.64 -17.49 0.96
C LEU A 15 -57.83 -16.78 2.31
N SER A 16 -57.16 -17.26 3.36
CA SER A 16 -57.16 -16.63 4.67
C SER A 16 -56.48 -15.26 4.66
N SER A 17 -55.34 -15.13 3.98
CA SER A 17 -54.63 -13.86 3.86
C SER A 17 -55.42 -12.82 3.05
N LYS A 18 -56.14 -13.24 1.99
CA LYS A 18 -57.03 -12.34 1.22
C LYS A 18 -58.28 -11.91 1.99
N LYS A 19 -58.83 -12.77 2.85
CA LYS A 19 -60.07 -12.49 3.59
C LYS A 19 -59.86 -11.76 4.93
N LYS A 20 -58.76 -12.06 5.63
CA LYS A 20 -58.48 -11.55 6.99
C LYS A 20 -57.35 -10.51 7.02
N GLY A 21 -56.60 -10.34 5.93
CA GLY A 21 -55.42 -9.46 5.87
C GLY A 21 -54.18 -10.01 6.58
N TYR A 22 -54.25 -11.22 7.13
CA TYR A 22 -53.13 -11.92 7.76
C TYR A 22 -53.22 -13.42 7.48
N ALA A 23 -52.07 -14.09 7.50
CA ALA A 23 -52.01 -15.53 7.30
C ALA A 23 -52.51 -16.34 8.48
N PRO A 24 -53.07 -17.54 8.22
CA PRO A 24 -53.57 -18.41 9.26
C PRO A 24 -52.42 -18.98 10.11
N SER A 25 -52.66 -19.20 11.40
CA SER A 25 -51.69 -19.84 12.28
C SER A 25 -51.49 -21.32 11.94
N LEU A 26 -50.40 -21.94 12.44
CA LEU A 26 -50.16 -23.38 12.26
C LEU A 26 -51.31 -24.24 12.82
N GLU A 27 -51.93 -23.79 13.92
CA GLU A 27 -53.10 -24.44 14.52
C GLU A 27 -54.37 -24.26 13.67
N GLU A 28 -54.57 -23.09 13.06
CA GLU A 28 -55.68 -22.86 12.13
C GLU A 28 -55.54 -23.72 10.86
N ILE A 29 -54.31 -23.86 10.35
CA ILE A 29 -54.01 -24.72 9.19
C ILE A 29 -54.28 -26.20 9.54
N GLN A 30 -53.80 -26.64 10.72
CA GLN A 30 -54.06 -28.00 11.20
C GLN A 30 -55.55 -28.28 11.32
N LYS A 31 -56.31 -27.42 12.02
CA LYS A 31 -57.75 -27.61 12.25
C LYS A 31 -58.54 -27.57 10.94
N ARG A 32 -58.23 -26.65 10.03
CA ARG A 32 -58.98 -26.49 8.78
C ARG A 32 -58.80 -27.67 7.83
N LEU A 33 -57.57 -28.17 7.72
CA LEU A 33 -57.22 -29.26 6.81
C LEU A 33 -57.27 -30.64 7.45
N LYS A 34 -57.71 -30.72 8.72
CA LYS A 34 -57.79 -31.94 9.53
C LYS A 34 -56.47 -32.72 9.51
N LEU A 35 -55.36 -32.01 9.73
CA LEU A 35 -54.03 -32.63 9.77
C LEU A 35 -53.82 -33.31 11.12
N ALA A 36 -53.06 -34.42 11.11
CA ALA A 36 -52.82 -35.24 12.29
C ALA A 36 -52.17 -34.47 13.45
N SER A 37 -51.36 -33.45 13.16
CA SER A 37 -50.68 -32.62 14.16
C SER A 37 -50.26 -31.26 13.61
N VAL A 38 -49.98 -30.31 14.52
CA VAL A 38 -49.37 -29.01 14.19
C VAL A 38 -48.04 -29.19 13.46
N SER A 39 -47.25 -30.22 13.83
CA SER A 39 -45.99 -30.56 13.17
C SER A 39 -46.18 -30.96 11.70
N THR A 40 -47.32 -31.56 11.34
CA THR A 40 -47.65 -31.90 9.95
C THR A 40 -47.93 -30.63 9.12
N ALA A 41 -48.57 -29.62 9.72
CA ALA A 41 -48.75 -28.32 9.09
C ALA A 41 -47.40 -27.62 8.87
N HIS A 42 -46.51 -27.68 9.87
CA HIS A 42 -45.15 -27.15 9.78
C HIS A 42 -44.34 -27.82 8.65
N PHE A 43 -44.44 -29.14 8.51
CA PHE A 43 -43.79 -29.89 7.42
C PHE A 43 -44.22 -29.42 6.03
N HIS A 44 -45.53 -29.25 5.80
CA HIS A 44 -46.03 -28.79 4.51
C HIS A 44 -45.63 -27.34 4.20
N ILE A 45 -45.62 -26.45 5.19
CA ILE A 45 -45.15 -25.08 5.04
C ILE A 45 -43.65 -25.04 4.71
N ALA A 46 -42.83 -25.83 5.39
CA ALA A 46 -41.40 -25.92 5.11
C ALA A 46 -41.15 -26.41 3.67
N LYS A 47 -41.91 -27.40 3.19
CA LYS A 47 -41.81 -27.87 1.80
C LYS A 47 -42.31 -26.87 0.77
N LEU A 48 -43.37 -26.10 1.08
CA LEU A 48 -43.84 -25.01 0.23
C LEU A 48 -42.81 -23.87 0.14
N LYS A 49 -42.11 -23.58 1.23
CA LYS A 49 -41.01 -22.62 1.28
C LYS A 49 -39.79 -23.08 0.48
N GLU A 50 -39.37 -24.34 0.66
CA GLU A 50 -38.28 -24.94 -0.13
C GLU A 50 -38.59 -24.94 -1.63
N ALA A 51 -39.87 -25.11 -1.98
CA ALA A 51 -40.34 -25.06 -3.36
C ALA A 51 -40.64 -23.62 -3.88
N GLY A 52 -40.32 -22.58 -3.10
CA GLY A 52 -40.43 -21.18 -3.52
C GLY A 52 -41.84 -20.59 -3.53
N TYR A 53 -42.83 -21.26 -2.93
CA TYR A 53 -44.22 -20.78 -2.89
C TYR A 53 -44.52 -19.87 -1.68
N LEU A 54 -43.60 -19.74 -0.73
CA LEU A 54 -43.72 -18.92 0.50
C LEU A 54 -42.36 -18.30 0.86
N ASP A 55 -42.31 -17.00 1.12
CA ASP A 55 -41.09 -16.29 1.56
C ASP A 55 -40.88 -16.28 3.09
N LYS A 56 -39.67 -15.88 3.54
CA LYS A 56 -39.18 -15.91 4.93
C LYS A 56 -40.19 -15.34 5.95
N ILE A 57 -40.47 -16.13 6.99
CA ILE A 57 -41.09 -15.70 8.24
C ILE A 57 -39.95 -15.36 9.21
N GLU A 58 -39.76 -14.09 9.55
CA GLU A 58 -39.06 -13.70 10.77
C GLU A 58 -40.02 -13.84 11.95
N ASN A 59 -39.50 -14.19 13.13
CA ASN A 59 -40.25 -14.38 14.38
C ASN A 59 -40.93 -13.08 14.88
N LYS A 60 -41.97 -12.63 14.17
CA LYS A 60 -42.97 -11.67 14.63
C LYS A 60 -44.34 -12.18 14.19
N ALA A 61 -45.29 -12.13 15.12
CA ALA A 61 -46.67 -12.48 14.85
C ALA A 61 -47.21 -11.64 13.67
N ARG A 62 -47.65 -12.32 12.60
CA ARG A 62 -48.47 -11.80 11.48
C ARG A 62 -47.78 -10.88 10.46
N SER A 63 -46.93 -11.45 9.61
CA SER A 63 -46.76 -10.93 8.24
C SER A 63 -46.51 -12.08 7.26
N ILE A 64 -47.47 -12.34 6.37
CA ILE A 64 -47.23 -13.12 5.15
C ILE A 64 -47.58 -12.19 4.00
N SER A 65 -46.59 -11.90 3.14
CA SER A 65 -46.81 -11.24 1.86
C SER A 65 -46.97 -12.30 0.79
N ILE A 66 -48.13 -12.29 0.12
CA ILE A 66 -48.38 -13.10 -1.07
C ILE A 66 -47.60 -12.47 -2.23
N SER A 67 -46.73 -13.23 -2.89
CA SER A 67 -46.13 -12.84 -4.16
C SER A 67 -47.15 -13.05 -5.28
N ASP A 68 -47.77 -11.97 -5.76
CA ASP A 68 -48.55 -12.00 -7.00
C ASP A 68 -47.59 -12.17 -8.20
N GLU A 69 -47.77 -13.23 -8.97
CA GLU A 69 -47.22 -13.32 -10.33
C GLU A 69 -47.93 -12.27 -11.20
N GLY A 70 -47.18 -11.26 -11.67
CA GLY A 70 -47.68 -10.21 -12.55
C GLY A 70 -46.57 -9.53 -13.34
N SER A 71 -46.13 -10.19 -14.42
CA SER A 71 -45.18 -9.73 -15.45
C SER A 71 -43.86 -9.15 -14.92
N LEU A 72 -42.79 -9.95 -14.95
CA LEU A 72 -41.43 -9.42 -14.82
C LEU A 72 -41.10 -8.60 -16.08
N ILE A 73 -40.68 -7.35 -15.90
CA ILE A 73 -40.15 -6.49 -16.97
C ILE A 73 -38.63 -6.60 -16.93
N ARG A 74 -38.01 -6.83 -18.10
CA ARG A 74 -36.56 -6.82 -18.24
C ARG A 74 -36.10 -5.41 -18.59
N ILE A 75 -35.24 -4.84 -17.76
CA ILE A 75 -34.63 -3.52 -17.99
C ILE A 75 -33.15 -3.68 -18.30
N PRO A 76 -32.55 -2.79 -19.10
CA PRO A 76 -31.12 -2.86 -19.43
C PRO A 76 -30.26 -2.53 -18.21
N LEU A 77 -29.20 -3.31 -17.99
CA LEU A 77 -28.11 -2.99 -17.08
C LEU A 77 -27.05 -2.21 -17.87
N LEU A 78 -26.97 -0.90 -17.64
CA LEU A 78 -26.16 0.00 -18.48
C LEU A 78 -24.69 0.09 -18.04
N GLY A 79 -24.28 -0.69 -17.03
CA GLY A 79 -22.89 -0.77 -16.57
C GLY A 79 -22.75 -0.74 -15.04
N VAL A 80 -21.53 -0.48 -14.59
CA VAL A 80 -21.13 -0.41 -13.18
C VAL A 80 -20.87 1.05 -12.81
N ILE A 81 -21.50 1.58 -11.77
CA ILE A 81 -21.25 2.96 -11.30
C ILE A 81 -20.19 2.97 -10.21
N ALA A 82 -19.01 3.51 -10.53
CA ALA A 82 -17.91 3.68 -9.58
C ALA A 82 -18.12 4.92 -8.71
N ALA A 83 -17.68 4.88 -7.46
CA ALA A 83 -17.73 6.04 -6.59
C ALA A 83 -16.69 7.14 -6.94
N GLY A 84 -16.00 7.08 -8.08
CA GLY A 84 -15.05 8.14 -8.43
C GLY A 84 -14.08 7.99 -9.60
N GLU A 85 -14.40 7.33 -10.74
CA GLU A 85 -13.77 7.58 -12.08
C GLU A 85 -14.64 7.05 -13.25
N PRO A 86 -14.45 7.53 -14.51
CA PRO A 86 -15.28 7.29 -15.70
C PRO A 86 -15.30 5.83 -16.21
N ILE A 87 -16.34 5.44 -16.94
CA ILE A 87 -16.48 4.10 -17.56
C ILE A 87 -16.23 4.20 -19.06
N GLU A 88 -15.28 3.42 -19.58
CA GLU A 88 -15.20 3.08 -21.01
C GLU A 88 -16.26 2.02 -21.36
N ALA A 89 -17.04 2.32 -22.40
CA ALA A 89 -18.18 1.52 -22.81
C ALA A 89 -17.76 0.18 -23.46
N ILE A 90 -18.08 -0.93 -22.79
CA ILE A 90 -18.16 -2.26 -23.40
C ILE A 90 -19.64 -2.65 -23.50
N GLN A 91 -20.15 -2.78 -24.73
CA GLN A 91 -21.53 -3.18 -25.01
C GLN A 91 -21.70 -4.70 -24.88
N GLU A 92 -21.99 -5.17 -23.67
CA GLU A 92 -22.77 -6.40 -23.48
C GLU A 92 -24.08 -6.06 -22.78
N ARG A 93 -25.21 -6.34 -23.43
CA ARG A 93 -26.56 -5.95 -22.95
C ARG A 93 -27.06 -6.94 -21.88
N GLU A 94 -26.49 -6.87 -20.68
CA GLU A 94 -27.08 -7.53 -19.51
C GLU A 94 -28.47 -6.91 -19.21
N THR A 95 -29.43 -7.71 -18.74
CA THR A 95 -30.77 -7.23 -18.36
C THR A 95 -31.18 -7.75 -16.99
N VAL A 96 -31.93 -6.95 -16.23
CA VAL A 96 -32.42 -7.29 -14.89
C VAL A 96 -33.94 -7.41 -14.92
N ALA A 97 -34.46 -8.50 -14.35
CA ALA A 97 -35.90 -8.74 -14.26
C ALA A 97 -36.47 -8.12 -12.98
N ILE A 98 -37.43 -7.21 -13.10
CA ILE A 98 -38.13 -6.58 -11.97
C ILE A 98 -39.65 -6.74 -12.07
N PRO A 99 -40.37 -6.90 -10.94
CA PRO A 99 -41.83 -6.91 -10.94
C PRO A 99 -42.41 -5.61 -11.51
N LYS A 100 -43.44 -5.69 -12.37
CA LYS A 100 -44.11 -4.52 -12.96
C LYS A 100 -44.67 -3.54 -11.93
N SER A 101 -45.01 -4.01 -10.72
CA SER A 101 -45.42 -3.17 -9.59
C SER A 101 -44.34 -2.19 -9.10
N LYS A 102 -43.07 -2.44 -9.43
CA LYS A 102 -41.91 -1.60 -9.07
C LYS A 102 -41.44 -0.71 -10.21
N VAL A 103 -42.13 -0.71 -11.35
CA VAL A 103 -41.80 0.13 -12.52
C VAL A 103 -42.66 1.42 -12.45
N PRO A 104 -42.08 2.57 -12.09
CA PRO A 104 -42.78 3.85 -12.19
C PRO A 104 -42.93 4.29 -13.66
N ASN A 105 -43.80 5.27 -13.91
CA ASN A 105 -43.91 5.90 -15.22
C ASN A 105 -42.58 6.61 -15.59
N GLY A 106 -41.98 6.27 -16.73
CA GLY A 106 -40.74 6.86 -17.24
C GLY A 106 -39.72 5.82 -17.72
N GLU A 107 -38.69 6.28 -18.42
CA GLU A 107 -37.56 5.42 -18.79
C GLU A 107 -36.73 5.05 -17.56
N ILE A 108 -36.48 3.75 -17.38
CA ILE A 108 -35.70 3.22 -16.26
C ILE A 108 -34.57 2.35 -16.78
N TYR A 109 -33.46 2.35 -16.04
CA TYR A 109 -32.31 1.50 -16.30
C TYR A 109 -31.71 1.02 -14.98
N ALA A 110 -30.94 -0.06 -15.04
CA ALA A 110 -30.21 -0.58 -13.90
C ALA A 110 -28.74 -0.19 -13.99
N LEU A 111 -28.11 0.05 -12.84
CA LEU A 111 -26.66 0.11 -12.69
C LEU A 111 -26.23 -0.77 -11.53
N ARG A 112 -25.09 -1.45 -11.68
CA ARG A 112 -24.46 -2.19 -10.59
C ARG A 112 -23.62 -1.22 -9.77
N VAL A 113 -23.81 -1.20 -8.46
CA VAL A 113 -23.04 -0.33 -7.56
C VAL A 113 -21.65 -0.92 -7.35
N SER A 114 -20.62 -0.10 -7.53
CA SER A 114 -19.24 -0.40 -7.12
C SER A 114 -18.79 0.61 -6.07
N GLY A 115 -18.36 0.09 -4.92
CA GLY A 115 -17.87 0.87 -3.77
C GLY A 115 -18.90 1.09 -2.66
N ASN A 116 -18.45 1.74 -1.58
CA ASN A 116 -19.18 1.82 -0.30
C ASN A 116 -19.72 3.23 0.01
N SER A 117 -19.87 4.11 -0.97
CA SER A 117 -20.22 5.51 -0.68
C SER A 117 -21.65 5.76 -0.19
N MET A 118 -22.50 4.72 -0.23
CA MET A 118 -23.92 4.79 0.10
C MET A 118 -24.37 3.73 1.12
N ILE A 119 -23.44 3.16 1.89
CA ILE A 119 -23.71 2.08 2.86
C ILE A 119 -24.70 2.50 3.95
N ASP A 120 -24.67 3.75 4.41
CA ASP A 120 -25.60 4.26 5.43
C ASP A 120 -27.03 4.41 4.87
N GLU A 121 -27.20 4.34 3.55
CA GLU A 121 -28.49 4.27 2.86
C GLU A 121 -28.90 2.83 2.50
N ASN A 122 -28.20 1.83 3.08
CA ASN A 122 -28.35 0.42 2.76
C ASN A 122 -28.22 0.19 1.24
N ILE A 123 -27.19 0.78 0.63
CA ILE A 123 -26.76 0.47 -0.74
C ILE A 123 -25.32 -0.02 -0.65
N ASN A 124 -25.14 -1.32 -0.83
CA ASN A 124 -23.85 -1.96 -0.67
C ASN A 124 -23.20 -2.21 -2.02
N ASP A 125 -21.90 -2.45 -1.99
CA ASP A 125 -21.16 -2.93 -3.14
C ASP A 125 -21.81 -4.19 -3.75
N GLY A 126 -21.93 -4.22 -5.07
CA GLY A 126 -22.57 -5.30 -5.82
C GLY A 126 -24.10 -5.24 -5.89
N ASP A 127 -24.77 -4.39 -5.10
CA ASP A 127 -26.22 -4.17 -5.24
C ASP A 127 -26.53 -3.57 -6.63
N VAL A 128 -27.72 -3.84 -7.14
CA VAL A 128 -28.20 -3.23 -8.39
C VAL A 128 -29.20 -2.13 -8.05
N VAL A 129 -28.87 -0.90 -8.41
CA VAL A 129 -29.78 0.24 -8.28
C VAL A 129 -30.64 0.36 -9.52
N ILE A 130 -31.93 0.57 -9.31
CA ILE A 130 -32.87 0.90 -10.36
C ILE A 130 -32.98 2.41 -10.41
N VAL A 131 -32.68 2.97 -11.58
CA VAL A 131 -32.57 4.40 -11.80
C VAL A 131 -33.66 4.84 -12.76
N ARG A 132 -34.38 5.89 -12.38
CA ARG A 132 -35.29 6.61 -13.29
C ARG A 132 -34.48 7.68 -14.02
N ASN A 133 -34.50 7.63 -15.35
CA ASN A 133 -33.84 8.61 -16.19
C ASN A 133 -34.52 9.98 -16.04
N GLN A 134 -33.81 10.96 -15.48
CA GLN A 134 -34.27 12.34 -15.34
C GLN A 134 -33.09 13.28 -15.09
N SER A 135 -33.20 14.52 -15.56
CA SER A 135 -32.13 15.53 -15.50
C SER A 135 -32.16 16.43 -14.26
N THR A 136 -33.16 16.25 -13.38
CA THR A 136 -33.34 17.06 -12.18
C THR A 136 -33.55 16.19 -10.94
N ALA A 137 -33.15 16.71 -9.78
CA ALA A 137 -33.33 16.06 -8.48
C ALA A 137 -33.50 17.10 -7.36
N GLU A 138 -34.17 16.71 -6.29
CA GLU A 138 -34.38 17.50 -5.08
C GLU A 138 -33.30 17.23 -4.03
N ASN A 139 -33.15 18.15 -3.07
CA ASN A 139 -32.16 18.02 -2.01
C ASN A 139 -32.39 16.76 -1.17
N GLY A 140 -31.34 15.98 -0.96
CA GLY A 140 -31.35 14.73 -0.22
C GLY A 140 -31.70 13.48 -1.04
N GLN A 141 -32.10 13.64 -2.32
CA GLN A 141 -32.35 12.49 -3.19
C GLN A 141 -31.05 11.79 -3.59
N LYS A 142 -31.13 10.46 -3.76
CA LYS A 142 -30.05 9.61 -4.25
C LYS A 142 -30.00 9.71 -5.76
N VAL A 143 -28.89 10.22 -6.29
CA VAL A 143 -28.73 10.50 -7.72
C VAL A 143 -27.53 9.79 -8.30
N VAL A 144 -27.68 9.41 -9.57
CA VAL A 144 -26.57 9.17 -10.47
C VAL A 144 -26.16 10.53 -11.04
N ALA A 145 -24.97 10.99 -10.70
CA ALA A 145 -24.43 12.27 -11.13
C ALA A 145 -23.19 12.06 -12.01
N LEU A 146 -23.15 12.73 -13.15
CA LEU A 146 -21.97 12.83 -14.01
C LEU A 146 -21.21 14.11 -13.66
N ILE A 147 -19.93 13.98 -13.37
CA ILE A 147 -19.01 15.06 -13.00
C ILE A 147 -18.05 15.31 -14.17
N ASP A 148 -17.94 16.57 -14.60
CA ASP A 148 -17.07 17.02 -15.69
C ASP A 148 -17.27 16.28 -17.02
N SER A 149 -18.47 15.72 -17.24
CA SER A 149 -18.79 14.86 -18.40
C SER A 149 -17.96 13.57 -18.49
N GLU A 150 -17.22 13.24 -17.45
CA GLU A 150 -16.29 12.11 -17.41
C GLU A 150 -16.72 11.12 -16.33
N ALA A 151 -16.78 11.52 -15.05
CA ALA A 151 -16.95 10.59 -13.93
C ALA A 151 -18.42 10.42 -13.49
N VAL A 152 -18.93 9.20 -13.49
CA VAL A 152 -20.30 8.90 -12.98
C VAL A 152 -20.21 8.48 -11.51
N THR A 153 -21.04 9.03 -10.62
CA THR A 153 -21.04 8.70 -9.19
C THR A 153 -22.45 8.58 -8.61
N LEU A 154 -22.61 7.75 -7.58
CA LEU A 154 -23.84 7.62 -6.79
C LEU A 154 -23.70 8.35 -5.45
N LYS A 155 -24.47 9.42 -5.23
CA LYS A 155 -24.43 10.26 -4.01
C LYS A 155 -25.81 10.84 -3.68
N LYS A 156 -25.96 11.42 -2.49
CA LYS A 156 -27.07 12.35 -2.21
C LYS A 156 -26.72 13.74 -2.75
N ILE A 157 -27.64 14.36 -3.48
CA ILE A 157 -27.43 15.72 -4.00
C ILE A 157 -28.03 16.77 -3.08
N TYR A 158 -27.33 17.89 -2.91
CA TYR A 158 -27.85 19.08 -2.28
C TYR A 158 -27.46 20.31 -3.09
N LYS A 159 -28.46 21.07 -3.54
CA LYS A 159 -28.32 22.36 -4.20
C LYS A 159 -28.12 23.44 -3.15
N GLU A 160 -26.94 24.04 -3.15
CA GLU A 160 -26.55 25.20 -2.35
C GLU A 160 -26.36 26.41 -3.27
N LYS A 161 -26.33 27.65 -2.74
CA LYS A 161 -26.48 28.89 -3.53
C LYS A 161 -25.68 28.91 -4.85
N ASN A 162 -24.37 28.60 -4.80
CA ASN A 162 -23.48 28.59 -5.98
C ASN A 162 -22.80 27.23 -6.22
N LYS A 163 -23.18 26.18 -5.48
CA LYS A 163 -22.50 24.89 -5.50
C LYS A 163 -23.49 23.73 -5.39
N ILE A 164 -23.11 22.61 -5.97
CA ILE A 164 -23.73 21.31 -5.72
C ILE A 164 -22.86 20.57 -4.73
N ARG A 165 -23.46 20.12 -3.61
CA ARG A 165 -22.85 19.18 -2.69
C ARG A 165 -23.30 17.77 -3.04
N LEU A 166 -22.34 16.93 -3.42
CA LEU A 166 -22.54 15.48 -3.58
C LEU A 166 -22.06 14.80 -2.30
N GLN A 167 -23.03 14.39 -1.49
CA GLN A 167 -22.82 13.84 -0.17
C GLN A 167 -22.80 12.30 -0.22
N PRO A 168 -21.71 11.65 0.21
CA PRO A 168 -21.75 10.21 0.47
C PRO A 168 -22.66 9.93 1.67
N ALA A 169 -23.42 8.84 1.60
CA ALA A 169 -24.03 8.22 2.76
C ALA A 169 -23.07 7.16 3.32
N ASN A 170 -21.90 7.65 3.75
CA ASN A 170 -20.86 6.91 4.45
C ASN A 170 -20.07 7.94 5.27
N GLN A 171 -20.14 7.82 6.60
CA GLN A 171 -19.48 8.76 7.52
C GLN A 171 -17.95 8.83 7.37
N ALA A 172 -17.31 7.82 6.80
CA ALA A 172 -15.86 7.78 6.57
C ALA A 172 -15.41 8.57 5.32
N LEU A 173 -16.35 9.05 4.48
CA LEU A 173 -16.06 9.75 3.23
C LEU A 173 -16.46 11.23 3.31
N LEU A 174 -15.63 12.10 2.75
CA LEU A 174 -15.90 13.53 2.72
C LEU A 174 -16.88 13.91 1.58
N PRO A 175 -17.73 14.93 1.78
CA PRO A 175 -18.60 15.44 0.72
C PRO A 175 -17.81 16.16 -0.38
N LEU A 176 -18.26 16.03 -1.63
CA LEU A 176 -17.72 16.79 -2.77
C LEU A 176 -18.52 18.07 -2.97
N PHE A 177 -17.84 19.20 -3.10
CA PHE A 177 -18.44 20.50 -3.37
C PHE A 177 -18.00 21.00 -4.74
N LEU A 178 -18.92 21.06 -5.70
CA LEU A 178 -18.63 21.38 -7.10
C LEU A 178 -19.49 22.55 -7.57
N ASN A 179 -19.03 23.28 -8.59
CA ASN A 179 -19.87 24.27 -9.26
C ASN A 179 -21.01 23.57 -10.01
N ALA A 180 -22.19 24.19 -10.10
CA ALA A 180 -23.35 23.59 -10.75
C ALA A 180 -23.11 23.21 -12.23
N SER A 181 -22.23 23.94 -12.92
CA SER A 181 -21.85 23.65 -14.31
C SER A 181 -21.05 22.35 -14.48
N ARG A 182 -20.45 21.82 -13.41
CA ARG A 182 -19.62 20.61 -13.43
C ARG A 182 -20.42 19.34 -13.13
N VAL A 183 -21.70 19.45 -12.78
CA VAL A 183 -22.52 18.31 -12.33
C VAL A 183 -23.78 18.20 -13.16
N THR A 184 -23.95 17.07 -13.84
CA THR A 184 -25.18 16.71 -14.57
C THR A 184 -25.86 15.53 -13.89
N VAL A 185 -27.13 15.67 -13.53
CA VAL A 185 -27.93 14.54 -13.01
C VAL A 185 -28.35 13.66 -14.18
N GLN A 186 -28.05 12.37 -14.10
CA GLN A 186 -28.42 11.35 -15.10
C GLN A 186 -29.66 10.54 -14.67
N GLY A 187 -30.01 10.58 -13.39
CA GLY A 187 -31.21 9.93 -12.88
C GLY A 187 -31.29 9.86 -11.36
N ILE A 188 -32.45 9.43 -10.86
CA ILE A 188 -32.71 9.20 -9.44
C ILE A 188 -32.83 7.72 -9.13
N VAL A 189 -32.28 7.28 -8.00
CA VAL A 189 -32.45 5.90 -7.53
C VAL A 189 -33.84 5.72 -6.94
N ILE A 190 -34.60 4.78 -7.49
CA ILE A 190 -35.97 4.48 -7.08
C ILE A 190 -36.08 3.18 -6.26
N ASP A 191 -35.20 2.21 -6.50
CA ASP A 191 -35.19 0.93 -5.79
C ASP A 191 -33.78 0.31 -5.81
N VAL A 192 -33.55 -0.67 -4.94
CA VAL A 192 -32.28 -1.37 -4.76
C VAL A 192 -32.55 -2.87 -4.72
N ILE A 193 -31.95 -3.62 -5.62
CA ILE A 193 -31.97 -5.08 -5.63
C ILE A 193 -30.71 -5.56 -4.92
N LYS A 194 -30.90 -6.33 -3.85
CA LYS A 194 -29.82 -6.87 -3.04
C LYS A 194 -29.09 -7.98 -3.76
N SER A 195 -27.76 -7.90 -3.79
CA SER A 195 -26.92 -9.01 -4.24
C SER A 195 -27.07 -10.18 -3.26
N GLN A 196 -27.40 -11.38 -3.74
CA GLN A 196 -27.49 -12.57 -2.89
C GLN A 196 -26.09 -13.07 -2.52
N LEU A 197 -25.57 -12.62 -1.38
CA LEU A 197 -24.48 -13.33 -0.70
C LEU A 197 -25.09 -14.57 -0.02
N ASN A 198 -24.61 -15.74 -0.43
CA ASN A 198 -24.95 -17.06 0.11
C ASN A 198 -24.69 -17.11 1.64
N ASN A 199 -25.74 -16.88 2.43
CA ASN A 199 -25.77 -17.14 3.87
C ASN A 199 -26.06 -18.62 4.12
N GLY A 200 -25.08 -19.48 3.80
CA GLY A 200 -25.12 -20.91 4.07
C GLY A 200 -23.77 -21.40 4.57
N ASN A 201 -23.50 -21.22 5.87
CA ASN A 201 -22.70 -22.12 6.72
C ASN A 201 -22.71 -21.59 8.16
N GLN A 202 -23.69 -22.05 8.96
CA GLN A 202 -23.51 -22.07 10.40
C GLN A 202 -22.63 -23.27 10.77
N GLN A 203 -21.62 -22.99 11.60
CA GLN A 203 -20.93 -23.91 12.50
C GLN A 203 -20.23 -25.12 11.87
N LYS A 204 -19.00 -24.89 11.41
CA LYS A 204 -17.88 -25.77 11.76
C LYS A 204 -16.92 -24.92 12.58
N GLU A 205 -16.65 -25.33 13.81
CA GLU A 205 -15.48 -24.88 14.56
C GLU A 205 -14.25 -25.10 13.67
N GLY A 206 -13.77 -24.03 13.06
CA GLY A 206 -12.59 -24.06 12.23
C GLY A 206 -11.41 -24.39 13.12
N LYS A 207 -10.81 -25.56 12.90
CA LYS A 207 -9.41 -25.81 13.23
C LYS A 207 -8.63 -24.55 12.89
N ILE A 208 -7.76 -24.13 13.82
CA ILE A 208 -6.69 -23.17 13.58
C ILE A 208 -6.13 -23.48 12.19
N LEU A 209 -6.29 -22.49 11.30
CA LEU A 209 -5.84 -22.43 9.91
C LEU A 209 -5.05 -23.66 9.50
N ASP A 210 -5.59 -24.47 8.58
CA ASP A 210 -4.80 -25.46 7.83
C ASP A 210 -3.71 -24.70 7.10
N THR A 211 -2.61 -24.44 7.81
CA THR A 211 -1.46 -23.74 7.32
C THR A 211 -0.82 -24.64 6.29
N VAL A 212 -0.52 -24.02 5.16
CA VAL A 212 0.52 -24.47 4.27
C VAL A 212 1.73 -24.80 5.15
N SER A 213 1.99 -26.08 5.36
CA SER A 213 3.22 -26.54 5.99
C SER A 213 4.35 -26.16 5.04
N ASN A 214 4.92 -24.98 5.27
CA ASN A 214 6.19 -24.63 4.66
C ASN A 214 7.20 -25.63 5.20
N THR A 215 7.79 -26.43 4.30
CA THR A 215 8.78 -27.45 4.66
C THR A 215 10.09 -26.83 5.15
N LYS A 216 10.28 -25.51 4.97
CA LYS A 216 11.32 -24.70 5.62
C LYS A 216 10.71 -23.84 6.71
N LYS A 217 11.30 -23.88 7.91
CA LYS A 217 11.04 -22.86 8.94
C LYS A 217 11.27 -21.46 8.33
N PRO A 218 10.44 -20.46 8.67
CA PRO A 218 10.76 -19.07 8.33
C PRO A 218 12.19 -18.76 8.77
N LYS A 219 12.90 -17.91 8.01
CA LYS A 219 14.28 -17.54 8.37
C LYS A 219 14.33 -16.79 9.71
N GLY A 220 13.27 -16.05 10.06
CA GLY A 220 13.05 -15.46 11.39
C GLY A 220 12.25 -16.35 12.36
N GLY A 221 12.25 -16.01 13.65
CA GLY A 221 11.55 -16.78 14.69
C GLY A 221 10.02 -16.68 14.67
N CYS A 222 9.45 -15.78 13.87
CA CYS A 222 8.02 -15.47 13.81
C CYS A 222 7.48 -15.57 12.37
N GLU A 223 6.23 -16.04 12.21
CA GLU A 223 5.54 -16.12 10.91
C GLU A 223 4.19 -15.39 10.98
N LEU A 224 3.87 -14.60 9.95
CA LEU A 224 2.52 -14.07 9.76
C LEU A 224 1.70 -15.07 8.93
N VAL A 225 0.62 -15.58 9.51
CA VAL A 225 -0.29 -16.52 8.86
C VAL A 225 -1.56 -15.81 8.42
N TYR A 226 -1.95 -16.01 7.15
CA TYR A 226 -3.18 -15.46 6.58
C TYR A 226 -3.68 -16.32 5.41
N THR A 227 -4.97 -16.20 5.12
CA THR A 227 -5.64 -16.91 4.01
C THR A 227 -5.06 -16.45 2.66
N GLY A 228 -4.78 -17.39 1.75
CA GLY A 228 -4.29 -17.09 0.41
C GLY A 228 -2.76 -16.96 0.28
N LYS A 229 -2.01 -17.14 1.38
CA LYS A 229 -0.54 -17.17 1.36
C LYS A 229 -0.02 -18.34 0.52
N THR A 230 0.77 -18.07 -0.53
CA THR A 230 1.35 -19.14 -1.36
C THR A 230 2.73 -19.55 -0.86
N LYS A 231 3.09 -20.83 -1.05
CA LYS A 231 4.46 -21.33 -0.77
C LYS A 231 5.48 -20.50 -1.52
N GLU A 232 6.63 -20.27 -0.91
CA GLU A 232 7.70 -19.49 -1.53
C GLU A 232 8.19 -20.14 -2.84
N GLU A 233 8.33 -21.46 -2.85
CA GLU A 233 8.72 -22.22 -4.04
C GLU A 233 7.72 -22.02 -5.19
N ASP A 234 6.43 -22.02 -4.88
CA ASP A 234 5.36 -21.83 -5.86
C ASP A 234 5.37 -20.42 -6.45
N VAL A 235 5.74 -19.39 -5.68
CA VAL A 235 5.93 -18.03 -6.21
C VAL A 235 7.00 -18.03 -7.30
N ILE A 236 8.10 -18.74 -7.08
CA ILE A 236 9.19 -18.80 -8.05
C ILE A 236 8.83 -19.68 -9.24
N SER A 237 8.19 -20.84 -9.04
CA SER A 237 7.94 -21.80 -10.12
C SER A 237 6.69 -21.51 -10.94
N VAL A 238 5.64 -20.94 -10.34
CA VAL A 238 4.32 -20.76 -10.97
C VAL A 238 4.13 -19.37 -11.57
N THR A 239 4.77 -18.33 -11.00
CA THR A 239 4.61 -16.97 -11.53
C THR A 239 5.02 -16.92 -13.01
N PRO A 240 4.16 -16.37 -13.89
CA PRO A 240 4.46 -16.30 -15.31
C PRO A 240 5.56 -15.28 -15.57
N SER A 241 6.39 -15.56 -16.57
CA SER A 241 7.42 -14.64 -17.03
C SER A 241 6.83 -13.72 -18.09
N ALA A 242 6.96 -12.40 -17.91
CA ALA A 242 6.59 -11.43 -18.94
C ALA A 242 7.41 -11.63 -20.22
N ASN A 243 6.82 -11.36 -21.39
CA ASN A 243 7.55 -11.21 -22.64
C ASN A 243 7.80 -9.71 -22.89
N LEU A 244 9.07 -9.31 -23.04
CA LEU A 244 9.45 -7.91 -23.13
C LEU A 244 9.77 -7.54 -24.58
N LYS A 245 8.98 -6.62 -25.13
CA LYS A 245 9.22 -6.02 -26.45
C LYS A 245 9.94 -4.69 -26.30
N LEU A 246 11.06 -4.52 -27.00
CA LEU A 246 11.75 -3.23 -27.10
C LEU A 246 10.87 -2.24 -27.89
N VAL A 247 10.57 -1.09 -27.30
CA VAL A 247 9.71 -0.03 -27.87
C VAL A 247 10.54 1.16 -28.32
N ALA A 248 11.53 1.56 -27.54
CA ALA A 248 12.42 2.67 -27.88
C ALA A 248 13.84 2.42 -27.37
N LYS A 249 14.82 3.00 -28.05
CA LYS A 249 16.23 2.94 -27.69
C LYS A 249 16.82 4.35 -27.76
N HIS A 250 17.40 4.81 -26.66
CA HIS A 250 18.15 6.05 -26.56
C HIS A 250 19.62 5.67 -26.35
N GLY A 251 20.52 6.04 -27.27
CA GLY A 251 21.93 5.61 -27.21
C GLY A 251 22.13 4.10 -27.42
N ASN A 252 23.26 3.57 -26.97
CA ASN A 252 23.62 2.15 -27.17
C ASN A 252 23.54 1.27 -25.92
N ASN A 253 23.43 1.85 -24.73
CA ASN A 253 23.37 1.12 -23.48
C ASN A 253 22.00 0.44 -23.30
N LEU A 254 22.01 -0.89 -23.15
CA LEU A 254 20.82 -1.72 -22.91
C LEU A 254 20.70 -2.20 -21.45
N GLU A 255 21.66 -1.85 -20.59
CA GLU A 255 21.65 -2.17 -19.16
C GLU A 255 20.64 -1.32 -18.40
N LYS A 256 20.49 -0.06 -18.82
CA LYS A 256 19.49 0.89 -18.28
C LYS A 256 18.13 0.66 -18.93
N LYS A 257 17.11 0.33 -18.13
CA LYS A 257 15.82 -0.15 -18.65
C LYS A 257 14.64 0.57 -17.98
N LEU A 258 13.75 1.14 -18.78
CA LEU A 258 12.37 1.44 -18.37
C LEU A 258 11.45 0.34 -18.92
N ILE A 259 10.59 -0.23 -18.08
CA ILE A 259 9.73 -1.34 -18.47
C ILE A 259 8.29 -1.06 -18.03
N THR A 260 7.37 -1.01 -19.00
CA THR A 260 5.94 -0.88 -18.71
C THR A 260 5.28 -2.26 -18.59
N GLY A 261 4.53 -2.52 -17.52
CA GLY A 261 3.71 -3.72 -17.33
C GLY A 261 3.57 -4.17 -15.88
N ASP A 262 2.98 -5.35 -15.66
CA ASP A 262 2.90 -5.94 -14.31
C ASP A 262 4.29 -6.28 -13.77
N ASN A 263 4.65 -5.64 -12.66
CA ASN A 263 5.97 -5.78 -12.08
C ASN A 263 6.25 -7.19 -11.55
N LEU A 264 5.26 -7.99 -11.14
CA LEU A 264 5.52 -9.36 -10.68
C LEU A 264 6.03 -10.25 -11.82
N ASN A 265 5.37 -10.19 -12.98
CA ASN A 265 5.75 -10.95 -14.16
C ASN A 265 7.06 -10.45 -14.78
N ILE A 266 7.32 -9.15 -14.71
CA ILE A 266 8.59 -8.55 -15.17
C ILE A 266 9.73 -8.96 -14.24
N LEU A 267 9.55 -8.92 -12.92
CA LEU A 267 10.55 -9.40 -11.95
C LEU A 267 10.87 -10.89 -12.20
N LYS A 268 9.87 -11.69 -12.56
CA LYS A 268 10.08 -13.09 -12.96
C LYS A 268 10.90 -13.22 -14.25
N ASN A 269 10.66 -12.36 -15.24
CA ASN A 269 11.50 -12.29 -16.44
C ASN A 269 12.96 -11.93 -16.09
N LEU A 270 13.17 -10.92 -15.25
CA LEU A 270 14.51 -10.53 -14.78
C LEU A 270 15.20 -11.66 -13.99
N TYR A 271 14.45 -12.39 -13.17
CA TYR A 271 14.96 -13.55 -12.43
C TYR A 271 15.45 -14.67 -13.36
N ASN A 272 14.83 -14.84 -14.52
CA ASN A 272 15.26 -15.82 -15.52
C ASN A 272 16.50 -15.36 -16.31
N GLN A 273 16.93 -14.10 -16.18
CA GLN A 273 18.15 -13.59 -16.81
C GLN A 273 19.35 -13.77 -15.88
N ASN A 274 20.26 -14.68 -16.22
CA ASN A 274 21.48 -14.94 -15.42
C ASN A 274 22.37 -13.70 -15.24
N SER A 275 22.32 -12.73 -16.15
CA SER A 275 23.06 -11.47 -16.07
C SER A 275 22.49 -10.49 -15.05
N ILE A 276 21.27 -10.71 -14.54
CA ILE A 276 20.60 -9.81 -13.59
C ILE A 276 20.35 -10.50 -12.26
N ARG A 277 19.93 -11.78 -12.28
CA ARG A 277 19.70 -12.55 -11.06
C ARG A 277 20.96 -12.59 -10.20
N GLY A 278 20.86 -12.12 -8.96
CA GLY A 278 22.02 -12.06 -8.06
C GLY A 278 22.98 -10.89 -8.30
N HIS A 279 22.60 -9.90 -9.12
CA HIS A 279 23.49 -8.81 -9.54
C HIS A 279 22.93 -7.40 -9.26
N ILE A 280 21.77 -7.28 -8.61
CA ILE A 280 21.23 -5.97 -8.22
C ILE A 280 21.85 -5.51 -6.91
N ASP A 281 22.49 -4.34 -6.90
CA ASP A 281 23.19 -3.83 -5.72
C ASP A 281 22.24 -3.10 -4.75
N LEU A 282 21.22 -2.44 -5.28
CA LEU A 282 20.29 -1.66 -4.48
C LEU A 282 18.88 -1.75 -5.04
N ILE A 283 17.92 -2.00 -4.16
CA ILE A 283 16.50 -1.92 -4.46
C ILE A 283 15.88 -0.84 -3.58
N TYR A 284 15.12 0.06 -4.17
CA TYR A 284 14.22 0.95 -3.45
C TYR A 284 12.81 0.72 -3.99
N ILE A 285 11.85 0.55 -3.10
CA ILE A 285 10.44 0.48 -3.48
C ILE A 285 9.58 1.34 -2.55
N ASP A 286 8.61 2.02 -3.15
CA ASP A 286 7.51 2.72 -2.48
C ASP A 286 6.20 2.12 -3.00
N PRO A 287 5.80 0.94 -2.50
CA PRO A 287 4.56 0.31 -2.95
C PRO A 287 3.35 1.18 -2.62
N PRO A 288 2.24 1.04 -3.37
CA PRO A 288 1.00 1.76 -3.09
C PRO A 288 0.58 1.54 -1.64
N PHE A 289 0.11 2.61 -0.99
CA PHE A 289 -0.30 2.50 0.39
C PHE A 289 -1.57 1.68 0.42
N GLY A 290 -1.60 0.65 1.27
CA GLY A 290 -2.77 -0.20 1.48
C GLY A 290 -4.02 0.54 2.00
N THR A 291 -4.03 1.88 1.98
CA THR A 291 -5.23 2.70 2.01
C THR A 291 -6.02 2.40 0.74
N GLY A 292 -7.22 1.83 0.87
CA GLY A 292 -8.06 1.30 -0.23
C GLY A 292 -8.48 2.26 -1.35
N HIS A 293 -7.73 3.34 -1.60
CA HIS A 293 -7.77 4.19 -2.78
C HIS A 293 -6.69 3.84 -3.82
N ASP A 294 -5.61 3.11 -3.47
CA ASP A 294 -4.48 2.85 -4.39
C ASP A 294 -4.52 1.46 -5.08
N PHE A 295 -5.55 0.64 -4.84
CA PHE A 295 -5.73 -0.69 -5.49
C PHE A 295 -6.66 -0.68 -6.71
N VAL A 296 -6.85 0.48 -7.35
CA VAL A 296 -7.67 0.56 -8.57
C VAL A 296 -6.83 0.05 -9.75
N GLY A 297 -6.62 -1.26 -9.83
CA GLY A 297 -5.84 -1.87 -10.91
C GLY A 297 -5.86 -3.40 -11.01
N PHE A 298 -6.38 -4.13 -10.03
CA PHE A 298 -6.51 -5.58 -10.12
C PHE A 298 -7.95 -6.02 -9.84
N ASP A 299 -8.71 -6.19 -10.93
CA ASP A 299 -9.79 -7.17 -11.09
C ASP A 299 -10.74 -7.32 -9.88
N GLU A 300 -11.66 -6.38 -9.69
CA GLU A 300 -12.67 -6.42 -8.61
C GLU A 300 -13.78 -7.45 -8.92
N SER A 301 -13.46 -8.73 -8.72
CA SER A 301 -14.46 -9.80 -8.61
C SER A 301 -14.17 -10.70 -7.41
N LYS A 302 -14.05 -10.10 -6.20
CA LYS A 302 -14.08 -10.83 -4.92
C LYS A 302 -14.27 -9.86 -3.74
N SER A 303 -15.51 -9.46 -3.48
CA SER A 303 -15.83 -8.90 -2.15
C SER A 303 -16.27 -10.03 -1.22
N TYR A 304 -15.45 -10.30 -0.19
CA TYR A 304 -15.93 -10.89 1.05
C TYR A 304 -15.53 -9.97 2.19
N SER A 305 -16.49 -9.10 2.54
CA SER A 305 -16.75 -8.51 3.86
C SER A 305 -15.56 -8.14 4.75
N ASP A 306 -15.42 -6.83 4.98
CA ASP A 306 -14.87 -6.18 6.17
C ASP A 306 -14.24 -7.10 7.23
N ARG A 307 -12.91 -7.21 7.18
CA ARG A 307 -12.04 -7.37 8.35
C ARG A 307 -10.60 -7.03 7.95
N ILE A 308 -9.93 -6.25 8.81
CA ILE A 308 -8.58 -6.57 9.32
C ILE A 308 -7.54 -6.81 8.22
N VAL A 309 -6.72 -5.79 7.90
CA VAL A 309 -5.46 -5.92 7.15
C VAL A 309 -5.65 -6.57 5.78
N ASN A 310 -5.54 -5.82 4.68
CA ASN A 310 -5.67 -6.39 3.34
C ASN A 310 -4.62 -7.51 3.10
N THR A 311 -4.99 -8.77 3.36
CA THR A 311 -4.11 -9.94 3.25
C THR A 311 -3.70 -10.19 1.81
N GLU A 312 -4.55 -9.78 0.86
CA GLU A 312 -4.25 -9.81 -0.57
C GLU A 312 -3.13 -8.82 -0.89
N PHE A 313 -3.16 -7.62 -0.30
CA PHE A 313 -2.06 -6.67 -0.41
C PHE A 313 -0.77 -7.20 0.22
N ILE A 314 -0.86 -7.82 1.40
CA ILE A 314 0.31 -8.45 2.02
C ILE A 314 0.90 -9.49 1.08
N GLU A 315 0.08 -10.36 0.50
CA GLU A 315 0.53 -11.37 -0.44
C GLU A 315 1.08 -10.77 -1.74
N PHE A 316 0.44 -9.71 -2.23
CA PHE A 316 0.88 -8.94 -3.39
C PHE A 316 2.30 -8.42 -3.20
N ILE A 317 2.62 -7.84 -2.04
CA ILE A 317 3.97 -7.38 -1.72
C ILE A 317 4.91 -8.56 -1.47
N ARG A 318 4.49 -9.57 -0.69
CA ARG A 318 5.31 -10.73 -0.34
C ARG A 318 5.84 -11.46 -1.58
N LYS A 319 4.99 -11.71 -2.58
CA LYS A 319 5.39 -12.36 -3.85
C LYS A 319 6.49 -11.59 -4.57
N ARG A 320 6.42 -10.26 -4.56
CA ARG A 320 7.45 -9.39 -5.15
C ARG A 320 8.73 -9.41 -4.33
N LEU A 321 8.64 -9.32 -3.01
CA LEU A 321 9.80 -9.38 -2.11
C LEU A 321 10.61 -10.67 -2.30
N ILE A 322 9.96 -11.82 -2.50
CA ILE A 322 10.63 -13.09 -2.78
C ILE A 322 11.50 -12.99 -4.04
N LEU A 323 10.95 -12.48 -5.15
CA LEU A 323 11.72 -12.30 -6.38
C LEU A 323 12.82 -11.23 -6.22
N LEU A 324 12.53 -10.10 -5.57
CA LEU A 324 13.50 -9.04 -5.31
C LEU A 324 14.70 -9.55 -4.51
N ARG A 325 14.47 -10.41 -3.50
CA ARG A 325 15.55 -11.07 -2.73
C ARG A 325 16.47 -11.90 -3.61
N GLU A 326 15.91 -12.63 -4.57
CA GLU A 326 16.68 -13.46 -5.50
C GLU A 326 17.45 -12.64 -6.55
N LEU A 327 16.95 -11.44 -6.88
CA LEU A 327 17.61 -10.52 -7.80
C LEU A 327 18.77 -9.76 -7.15
N LEU A 328 18.71 -9.48 -5.84
CA LEU A 328 19.79 -8.81 -5.11
C LEU A 328 21.10 -9.59 -5.18
N SER A 329 22.21 -8.87 -5.29
CA SER A 329 23.54 -9.40 -5.04
C SER A 329 23.73 -9.74 -3.56
N ASP A 330 24.69 -10.61 -3.25
CA ASP A 330 24.96 -11.02 -1.86
C ASP A 330 25.39 -9.86 -0.96
N LYS A 331 25.88 -8.77 -1.56
CA LYS A 331 26.24 -7.51 -0.91
C LYS A 331 25.14 -6.46 -0.99
N GLY A 332 24.05 -6.76 -1.72
CA GLY A 332 23.00 -5.82 -2.04
C GLY A 332 22.06 -5.54 -0.88
N SER A 333 21.36 -4.41 -1.00
CA SER A 333 20.47 -3.87 0.02
C SER A 333 19.10 -3.51 -0.56
N ILE A 334 18.06 -3.57 0.27
CA ILE A 334 16.71 -3.15 -0.08
C ILE A 334 16.17 -2.15 0.94
N TYR A 335 15.52 -1.11 0.41
CA TYR A 335 14.81 -0.07 1.16
C TYR A 335 13.34 -0.07 0.78
N ILE A 336 12.47 -0.11 1.78
CA ILE A 336 11.02 -0.18 1.56
C ILE A 336 10.35 0.93 2.33
N HIS A 337 9.84 1.90 1.59
CA HIS A 337 9.15 3.06 2.11
C HIS A 337 7.68 2.73 2.31
N ILE A 338 7.16 2.91 3.53
CA ILE A 338 5.76 2.59 3.81
C ILE A 338 5.18 3.43 4.95
N ASP A 339 3.85 3.53 4.98
CA ASP A 339 3.16 4.17 6.09
C ASP A 339 3.11 3.29 7.35
N GLN A 340 2.79 3.92 8.47
CA GLN A 340 2.74 3.23 9.76
C GLN A 340 1.56 2.26 9.91
N LYS A 341 0.52 2.34 9.07
CA LYS A 341 -0.69 1.52 9.21
C LYS A 341 -0.42 0.07 8.85
N ILE A 342 0.38 -0.14 7.80
CA ILE A 342 0.72 -1.46 7.27
C ILE A 342 2.18 -1.85 7.57
N GLY A 343 3.03 -0.90 8.00
CA GLY A 343 4.46 -1.12 8.22
C GLY A 343 4.78 -2.30 9.14
N HIS A 344 4.04 -2.49 10.24
CA HIS A 344 4.29 -3.60 11.17
C HIS A 344 4.05 -4.98 10.54
N TYR A 345 2.99 -5.12 9.72
CA TYR A 345 2.73 -6.37 9.00
C TYR A 345 3.81 -6.63 7.96
N LEU A 346 4.22 -5.59 7.24
CA LEU A 346 5.27 -5.71 6.24
C LEU A 346 6.63 -6.04 6.88
N LYS A 347 6.93 -5.53 8.07
CA LYS A 347 8.15 -5.87 8.82
C LYS A 347 8.24 -7.38 9.09
N ILE A 348 7.14 -8.00 9.52
CA ILE A 348 7.11 -9.45 9.77
C ILE A 348 7.31 -10.23 8.47
N ILE A 349 6.71 -9.77 7.37
CA ILE A 349 6.89 -10.37 6.04
C ILE A 349 8.32 -10.22 5.55
N LEU A 350 8.98 -9.10 5.85
CA LEU A 350 10.39 -8.90 5.53
C LEU A 350 11.29 -9.82 6.34
N ASP A 351 11.01 -10.02 7.62
CA ASP A 351 11.71 -11.01 8.45
C ASP A 351 11.53 -12.44 7.92
N GLU A 352 10.33 -12.77 7.44
CA GLU A 352 10.07 -14.06 6.80
C GLU A 352 10.90 -14.24 5.51
N VAL A 353 10.89 -13.26 4.62
CA VAL A 353 11.51 -13.36 3.29
C VAL A 353 13.03 -13.20 3.35
N PHE A 354 13.51 -12.19 4.06
CA PHE A 354 14.93 -11.85 4.13
C PHE A 354 15.63 -12.51 5.31
N GLY A 355 14.94 -12.78 6.43
CA GLY A 355 15.54 -13.20 7.69
C GLY A 355 15.70 -12.02 8.65
N GLU A 356 15.31 -12.20 9.91
CA GLU A 356 15.39 -11.18 10.95
C GLU A 356 16.82 -10.71 11.21
N GLU A 357 17.80 -11.60 11.01
CA GLU A 357 19.23 -11.34 11.16
C GLU A 357 19.79 -10.40 10.09
N ASN A 358 19.03 -10.19 9.01
CA ASN A 358 19.39 -9.33 7.88
C ASN A 358 18.74 -7.95 7.96
N PHE A 359 17.91 -7.71 8.98
CA PHE A 359 17.39 -6.38 9.30
C PHE A 359 18.52 -5.45 9.73
N ARG A 360 18.56 -4.25 9.16
CA ARG A 360 19.62 -3.26 9.43
C ARG A 360 19.11 -2.08 10.22
N ASN A 361 17.98 -1.51 9.83
CA ASN A 361 17.40 -0.36 10.54
C ASN A 361 15.93 -0.11 10.14
N ASP A 362 15.18 0.57 11.02
CA ASP A 362 13.89 1.19 10.73
C ASP A 362 14.04 2.72 10.74
N ILE A 363 14.17 3.29 9.55
CA ILE A 363 14.44 4.72 9.39
C ILE A 363 13.12 5.48 9.47
N THR A 364 13.02 6.41 10.40
CA THR A 364 11.90 7.35 10.50
C THR A 364 12.13 8.52 9.57
N ARG A 365 11.20 8.76 8.64
CA ARG A 365 11.21 9.98 7.84
C ARG A 365 10.12 10.94 8.33
N ILE A 366 10.47 12.22 8.45
CA ILE A 366 9.55 13.32 8.73
C ILE A 366 9.01 13.81 7.38
N LYS A 367 7.74 13.51 7.10
CA LYS A 367 7.10 13.77 5.80
C LYS A 367 6.43 15.14 5.71
N CYS A 368 6.10 15.76 6.85
CA CYS A 368 5.45 17.06 6.86
C CYS A 368 5.72 17.84 8.15
N ASN A 369 5.51 19.16 8.08
CA ASN A 369 5.54 20.01 9.27
C ASN A 369 4.43 19.61 10.26
N PRO A 370 4.65 19.79 11.57
CA PRO A 370 3.61 19.60 12.59
C PRO A 370 2.34 20.38 12.24
N LYS A 371 1.20 19.69 12.26
CA LYS A 371 -0.12 20.28 12.05
C LYS A 371 -0.88 20.28 13.37
N ASN A 372 -1.27 21.47 13.84
CA ASN A 372 -1.97 21.67 15.11
C ASN A 372 -3.49 21.60 14.93
N PHE A 373 -3.97 20.50 14.38
CA PHE A 373 -5.42 20.26 14.29
C PHE A 373 -5.97 19.84 15.65
N ASP A 374 -7.15 20.34 16.00
CA ASP A 374 -7.87 19.87 17.18
C ASP A 374 -8.35 18.43 16.96
N ARG A 375 -7.65 17.48 17.57
CA ARG A 375 -7.96 16.05 17.49
C ARG A 375 -7.49 15.34 18.74
N LYS A 376 -8.23 14.31 19.15
CA LYS A 376 -7.87 13.43 20.29
C LYS A 376 -6.80 12.41 19.91
N SER A 377 -5.69 12.85 19.32
CA SER A 377 -4.56 11.99 18.94
C SER A 377 -3.27 12.78 18.69
N PHE A 378 -2.12 12.12 18.85
CA PHE A 378 -0.81 12.72 18.54
C PHE A 378 -0.63 13.00 17.04
N GLY A 379 0.17 14.03 16.72
CA GLY A 379 0.72 14.34 15.39
C GLY A 379 1.13 13.10 14.58
N ASN A 380 0.67 12.98 13.33
CA ASN A 380 1.17 11.98 12.38
C ASN A 380 1.97 12.75 11.32
N ILE A 381 3.26 12.89 11.58
CA ILE A 381 4.20 13.62 10.72
C ILE A 381 5.26 12.71 10.12
N LYS A 382 5.15 11.41 10.35
CA LYS A 382 6.18 10.44 9.95
C LYS A 382 5.64 9.24 9.19
N ASP A 383 6.54 8.64 8.44
CA ASP A 383 6.46 7.33 7.80
C ASP A 383 7.75 6.55 8.14
N VAL A 384 7.87 5.32 7.64
CA VAL A 384 9.00 4.44 7.93
C VAL A 384 9.62 3.90 6.64
N ILE A 385 10.94 3.78 6.64
CA ILE A 385 11.71 3.11 5.59
C ILE A 385 12.44 1.94 6.25
N TYR A 386 12.05 0.71 5.89
CA TYR A 386 12.75 -0.48 6.35
C TYR A 386 14.00 -0.72 5.50
N PHE A 387 15.13 -0.96 6.16
CA PHE A 387 16.41 -1.27 5.53
C PHE A 387 16.84 -2.70 5.86
N TYR A 388 16.99 -3.52 4.82
CA TYR A 388 17.51 -4.89 4.90
C TYR A 388 18.70 -5.06 3.95
N SER A 389 19.59 -5.99 4.29
CA SER A 389 20.58 -6.54 3.36
C SER A 389 20.16 -7.94 2.91
N LYS A 390 20.78 -8.47 1.84
CA LYS A 390 20.57 -9.88 1.46
C LYS A 390 21.28 -10.85 2.40
N SER A 391 22.47 -10.49 2.88
CA SER A 391 23.32 -11.34 3.71
C SER A 391 23.56 -10.76 5.10
N LYS A 392 23.80 -11.64 6.07
CA LYS A 392 23.99 -11.29 7.48
C LYS A 392 25.28 -10.49 7.69
N PRO A 393 25.29 -9.50 8.60
CA PRO A 393 26.54 -8.91 9.08
C PRO A 393 27.36 -9.96 9.85
N ASN A 394 28.48 -10.40 9.28
CA ASN A 394 29.37 -11.40 9.91
C ASN A 394 30.75 -10.80 10.19
N GLY A 395 30.90 -10.00 11.26
CA GLY A 395 32.20 -9.51 11.77
C GLY A 395 32.99 -8.55 10.86
N ASN A 396 33.04 -8.86 9.56
CA ASN A 396 33.37 -8.02 8.42
C ASN A 396 32.06 -7.84 7.64
N ASP A 397 31.37 -6.72 7.83
CA ASP A 397 30.11 -6.45 7.14
C ASP A 397 30.35 -6.40 5.63
N HIS A 398 29.91 -7.42 4.89
CA HIS A 398 30.22 -7.61 3.47
C HIS A 398 29.22 -6.91 2.54
N ILE A 399 28.37 -6.01 3.04
CA ILE A 399 27.42 -5.26 2.22
C ILE A 399 28.08 -4.10 1.49
N HIS A 400 27.44 -3.62 0.42
CA HIS A 400 27.78 -2.32 -0.14
C HIS A 400 27.36 -1.21 0.83
N TRP A 401 28.33 -0.67 1.56
CA TRP A 401 28.15 0.46 2.47
C TRP A 401 29.29 1.47 2.30
N ASN A 402 28.97 2.65 1.77
CA ASN A 402 29.95 3.68 1.45
C ASN A 402 30.21 4.65 2.62
N ASP A 403 29.54 4.49 3.78
CA ASP A 403 29.61 5.42 4.93
C ASP A 403 29.39 6.87 4.49
N TYR A 404 28.34 7.11 3.67
CA TYR A 404 27.98 8.45 3.20
C TYR A 404 27.69 9.36 4.39
N ARG A 405 28.20 10.60 4.31
CA ARG A 405 28.16 11.59 5.37
C ARG A 405 27.76 12.93 4.80
N LEU A 406 27.02 13.68 5.60
CA LEU A 406 26.68 15.05 5.25
C LEU A 406 27.88 15.96 5.51
N PRO A 407 28.16 16.91 4.61
CA PRO A 407 29.09 17.99 4.91
C PRO A 407 28.70 18.68 6.23
N LEU A 408 29.70 19.13 6.98
CA LEU A 408 29.43 19.98 8.15
C LEU A 408 28.93 21.34 7.68
N SER A 409 27.89 21.87 8.33
CA SER A 409 27.50 23.27 8.13
C SER A 409 28.55 24.20 8.72
N GLU A 410 28.55 25.47 8.30
CA GLU A 410 29.42 26.49 8.91
C GLU A 410 29.21 26.58 10.43
N GLU A 411 27.96 26.50 10.88
CA GLU A 411 27.61 26.47 12.31
C GLU A 411 28.20 25.25 13.02
N ASP A 412 28.11 24.06 12.41
CA ASP A 412 28.71 22.83 12.94
C ASP A 412 30.23 22.96 13.03
N ILE A 413 30.87 23.55 12.01
CA ILE A 413 32.32 23.80 12.01
C ILE A 413 32.68 24.76 13.14
N LEU A 414 31.97 25.88 13.29
CA LEU A 414 32.19 26.87 14.34
C LEU A 414 32.06 26.26 15.74
N LYS A 415 31.05 25.41 15.94
CA LYS A 415 30.75 24.77 17.21
C LYS A 415 31.73 23.65 17.55
N GLN A 416 32.07 22.80 16.58
CA GLN A 416 32.93 21.63 16.79
C GLN A 416 34.42 21.98 16.76
N PHE A 417 34.81 22.98 15.95
CA PHE A 417 36.19 23.43 15.72
C PHE A 417 36.33 24.93 16.06
N PRO A 418 36.22 25.30 17.35
CA PRO A 418 36.16 26.70 17.76
C PRO A 418 37.51 27.42 17.67
N LYS A 419 38.63 26.69 17.62
CA LYS A 419 39.99 27.27 17.62
C LYS A 419 40.47 27.52 16.20
N ILE A 420 41.38 28.48 16.04
CA ILE A 420 42.01 28.86 14.77
C ILE A 420 43.53 28.87 14.95
N ASP A 421 44.25 28.28 14.02
CA ASP A 421 45.72 28.29 14.02
C ASP A 421 46.29 29.54 13.34
N SER A 422 47.62 29.69 13.31
CA SER A 422 48.28 30.84 12.68
C SER A 422 48.05 30.96 11.17
N ARG A 423 47.56 29.90 10.51
CA ARG A 423 47.24 29.86 9.08
C ARG A 423 45.75 30.09 8.81
N GLY A 424 44.96 30.34 9.84
CA GLY A 424 43.51 30.53 9.72
C GLY A 424 42.71 29.22 9.65
N GLN A 425 43.33 28.05 9.87
CA GLN A 425 42.63 26.77 9.84
C GLN A 425 41.91 26.50 11.16
N ARG A 426 40.66 26.04 11.08
CA ARG A 426 39.85 25.69 12.26
C ARG A 426 40.21 24.31 12.78
N TYR A 427 40.30 24.17 14.11
CA TYR A 427 40.59 22.91 14.75
C TYR A 427 39.90 22.75 16.12
N ALA A 428 39.89 21.50 16.58
CA ALA A 428 39.46 21.08 17.89
C ALA A 428 40.59 20.29 18.56
N THR A 429 40.49 20.06 19.87
CA THR A 429 41.50 19.27 20.58
C THR A 429 40.89 18.17 21.42
N THR A 430 41.45 16.97 21.32
CA THR A 430 41.02 15.80 22.10
C THR A 430 42.10 15.41 23.11
N PRO A 431 41.74 15.06 24.37
CA PRO A 431 42.75 14.62 25.34
C PRO A 431 43.49 13.38 24.85
N LEU A 432 44.82 13.37 24.96
CA LEU A 432 45.66 12.24 24.53
C LEU A 432 45.65 11.06 25.50
N HIS A 433 44.79 11.07 26.51
CA HIS A 433 44.62 10.00 27.48
C HIS A 433 43.15 9.54 27.57
N ALA A 434 42.93 8.26 27.89
CA ALA A 434 41.63 7.63 28.03
C ALA A 434 41.46 6.98 29.41
N LYS A 435 40.23 6.67 29.83
CA LYS A 435 39.97 5.98 31.11
C LYS A 435 40.52 4.55 31.07
N GLY A 436 41.00 4.07 32.23
CA GLY A 436 41.56 2.72 32.41
C GLY A 436 43.09 2.75 32.52
N GLU A 437 43.67 1.79 33.25
CA GLU A 437 45.11 1.68 33.43
C GLU A 437 45.65 0.46 32.68
N THR A 438 46.75 0.64 31.95
CA THR A 438 47.39 -0.45 31.23
C THR A 438 48.37 -1.16 32.16
N LYS A 439 48.15 -2.45 32.45
CA LYS A 439 49.05 -3.24 33.31
C LYS A 439 50.40 -3.54 32.65
N ASN A 440 50.41 -3.96 31.36
CA ASN A 440 51.61 -4.40 30.63
C ASN A 440 51.59 -3.94 29.16
N GLY A 441 51.51 -2.62 28.90
CA GLY A 441 51.44 -2.12 27.53
C GLY A 441 52.05 -0.72 27.35
N PRO A 442 52.46 -0.38 26.12
CA PRO A 442 53.23 0.84 25.84
C PRO A 442 52.49 2.11 26.21
N THR A 443 51.16 2.11 26.19
CA THR A 443 50.30 3.25 26.54
C THR A 443 50.31 3.64 28.01
N GLY A 444 50.81 2.78 28.91
CA GLY A 444 51.03 3.11 30.31
C GLY A 444 52.42 3.66 30.61
N LYS A 445 53.31 3.69 29.61
CA LYS A 445 54.70 4.14 29.78
C LYS A 445 54.81 5.65 29.82
N GLU A 446 55.91 6.12 30.37
CA GLU A 446 56.28 7.53 30.41
C GLU A 446 56.57 8.06 29.01
N TRP A 447 56.18 9.31 28.76
CA TRP A 447 56.46 10.03 27.53
C TRP A 447 56.85 11.46 27.89
N LYS A 448 58.03 11.92 27.45
CA LYS A 448 58.61 13.24 27.79
C LYS A 448 58.61 13.57 29.30
N GLY A 449 58.97 12.61 30.16
CA GLY A 449 58.96 12.84 31.61
C GLY A 449 57.58 12.73 32.26
N LEU A 450 56.51 12.52 31.47
CA LEU A 450 55.12 12.52 31.94
C LEU A 450 54.52 11.12 31.90
N LYS A 451 53.89 10.74 33.01
CA LYS A 451 53.00 9.57 33.07
C LYS A 451 51.56 9.99 32.75
N PRO A 452 50.74 9.08 32.18
CA PRO A 452 49.32 9.37 32.04
C PRO A 452 48.70 9.62 33.43
N PRO A 453 47.64 10.45 33.54
CA PRO A 453 46.98 10.71 34.81
C PRO A 453 46.55 9.42 35.52
N LYS A 454 46.51 9.42 36.86
CA LYS A 454 46.06 8.26 37.64
C LYS A 454 44.66 7.79 37.17
N GLY A 455 44.47 6.48 37.03
CA GLY A 455 43.24 5.88 36.48
C GLY A 455 43.13 5.95 34.95
N ARG A 456 44.19 6.36 34.24
CA ARG A 456 44.20 6.58 32.79
C ARG A 456 45.47 6.02 32.12
N HIS A 457 45.41 5.89 30.80
CA HIS A 457 46.53 5.54 29.93
C HIS A 457 46.55 6.47 28.72
N TRP A 458 47.69 6.56 28.03
CA TRP A 458 47.79 7.28 26.76
C TRP A 458 46.96 6.61 25.66
N ARG A 459 46.35 7.40 24.79
CA ARG A 459 45.60 6.87 23.63
C ARG A 459 46.50 6.21 22.58
N TYR A 460 47.77 6.57 22.57
CA TYR A 460 48.79 6.06 21.64
C TYR A 460 50.05 5.66 22.41
N ALA A 461 50.88 4.81 21.80
CA ALA A 461 52.20 4.49 22.35
C ALA A 461 53.10 5.75 22.34
N PRO A 462 54.09 5.86 23.25
CA PRO A 462 55.01 7.01 23.29
C PRO A 462 55.71 7.32 21.97
N THR A 463 55.99 6.31 21.13
CA THR A 463 56.56 6.51 19.79
C THR A 463 55.63 7.32 18.88
N GLU A 464 54.35 6.99 18.87
CA GLU A 464 53.33 7.70 18.09
C GLU A 464 53.04 9.09 18.68
N LEU A 465 53.07 9.24 20.01
CA LEU A 465 52.97 10.55 20.65
C LEU A 465 54.12 11.48 20.23
N THR A 466 55.35 10.97 20.19
CA THR A 466 56.51 11.73 19.69
C THR A 466 56.36 12.12 18.23
N ARG A 467 55.83 11.23 17.37
CA ARG A 467 55.54 11.56 15.96
C ARG A 467 54.54 12.72 15.86
N LEU A 468 53.40 12.61 16.55
CA LEU A 468 52.37 13.66 16.57
C LEU A 468 52.92 15.01 17.07
N ASP A 469 53.77 14.98 18.09
CA ASP A 469 54.39 16.19 18.64
C ASP A 469 55.37 16.83 17.65
N ASN A 470 56.21 16.02 17.00
CA ASN A 470 57.16 16.48 15.99
C ASN A 470 56.44 17.07 14.75
N GLU A 471 55.25 16.57 14.43
CA GLU A 471 54.39 17.10 13.36
C GLU A 471 53.60 18.34 13.78
N GLY A 472 53.73 18.80 15.03
CA GLY A 472 52.98 19.95 15.54
C GLY A 472 51.49 19.67 15.75
N LEU A 473 51.08 18.41 15.85
CA LEU A 473 49.68 17.98 16.05
C LEU A 473 49.29 17.87 17.53
N ILE A 474 50.11 18.41 18.44
CA ILE A 474 49.84 18.43 19.88
C ILE A 474 49.78 19.86 20.39
N GLU A 475 48.65 20.18 21.04
CA GLU A 475 48.49 21.39 21.82
C GLU A 475 48.62 21.06 23.31
N TRP A 476 49.45 21.83 24.02
CA TRP A 476 49.63 21.70 25.46
C TRP A 476 48.68 22.64 26.19
N SER A 477 47.88 22.12 27.12
CA SER A 477 47.05 22.97 27.98
C SER A 477 47.89 23.74 29.00
N GLY A 478 47.33 24.81 29.58
CA GLY A 478 48.01 25.57 30.65
C GLY A 478 48.39 24.75 31.89
N ASN A 479 47.78 23.56 32.07
CA ASN A 479 48.12 22.63 33.16
C ASN A 479 49.06 21.50 32.69
N GLY A 480 49.69 21.63 31.53
CA GLY A 480 50.65 20.66 31.00
C GLY A 480 50.02 19.37 30.44
N ASN A 481 48.72 19.33 30.18
CA ASN A 481 48.07 18.15 29.60
C ASN A 481 48.12 18.19 28.06
N PRO A 482 48.72 17.19 27.39
CA PRO A 482 48.81 17.15 25.95
C PRO A 482 47.47 16.78 25.31
N ARG A 483 47.11 17.48 24.24
CA ARG A 483 45.87 17.25 23.48
C ARG A 483 46.16 17.17 22.00
N LYS A 484 45.56 16.19 21.31
CA LYS A 484 45.71 16.02 19.87
C LYS A 484 44.86 17.06 19.14
N ILE A 485 45.47 17.79 18.21
CA ILE A 485 44.81 18.68 17.26
C ILE A 485 44.06 17.83 16.22
N ILE A 486 42.82 18.22 15.92
CA ILE A 486 42.01 17.64 14.84
C ILE A 486 41.49 18.81 14.03
N TYR A 487 41.92 18.90 12.77
CA TYR A 487 41.51 19.97 11.88
C TYR A 487 40.10 19.73 11.32
N ALA A 488 39.40 20.81 11.00
CA ALA A 488 38.04 20.76 10.46
C ALA A 488 38.01 20.13 9.06
N ASP A 489 39.04 20.32 8.24
CA ASP A 489 39.20 19.77 6.90
C ASP A 489 39.47 18.24 6.89
N GLU A 490 40.04 17.70 7.97
CA GLU A 490 40.17 16.26 8.20
C GLU A 490 38.84 15.58 8.57
N ASN A 491 37.79 16.35 8.86
CA ASN A 491 36.49 15.79 9.23
C ASN A 491 35.80 15.18 8.01
N ARG A 492 35.47 13.89 8.11
CA ARG A 492 34.77 13.12 7.04
C ARG A 492 33.28 13.48 6.88
N GLY A 493 32.78 14.47 7.61
CA GLY A 493 31.38 14.85 7.67
C GLY A 493 30.58 14.19 8.79
N LYS A 494 29.33 14.63 8.92
CA LYS A 494 28.35 14.17 9.89
C LYS A 494 27.76 12.83 9.46
N LYS A 495 27.83 11.83 10.35
CA LYS A 495 27.16 10.54 10.16
C LYS A 495 25.65 10.74 10.13
N ILE A 496 25.01 10.14 9.13
CA ILE A 496 23.55 10.08 9.02
C ILE A 496 23.02 9.12 10.10
N GLN A 497 21.94 9.53 10.77
CA GLN A 497 21.25 8.74 11.80
C GLN A 497 19.98 8.10 11.23
N ASP A 498 19.01 7.76 12.06
CA ASP A 498 17.77 7.05 11.73
C ASP A 498 16.52 7.95 11.65
N ILE A 499 16.62 9.24 11.98
CA ILE A 499 15.55 10.24 11.82
C ILE A 499 15.93 11.21 10.71
N TRP A 500 15.18 11.18 9.60
CA TRP A 500 15.46 11.98 8.40
C TRP A 500 14.36 13.00 8.14
N ASP A 501 14.73 14.25 7.85
CA ASP A 501 13.79 15.32 7.50
C ASP A 501 13.81 15.57 5.98
N PHE A 502 13.00 14.80 5.26
CA PHE A 502 12.83 14.93 3.81
C PHE A 502 11.35 15.04 3.48
N LYS A 503 10.92 16.19 2.97
CA LYS A 503 9.53 16.42 2.54
C LYS A 503 9.42 16.17 1.05
N ASP A 504 8.34 15.50 0.63
CA ASP A 504 8.07 15.33 -0.80
C ASP A 504 7.71 16.68 -1.44
N PRO A 505 7.93 16.84 -2.75
CA PRO A 505 7.47 18.02 -3.48
C PRO A 505 5.97 18.27 -3.26
N GLY A 506 5.58 19.53 -3.12
CA GLY A 506 4.18 19.91 -3.01
C GLY A 506 3.45 19.76 -4.35
N TYR A 507 2.12 19.82 -4.34
CA TYR A 507 1.30 19.68 -5.56
C TYR A 507 1.71 20.62 -6.70
N GLU A 508 2.16 21.84 -6.38
CA GLU A 508 2.56 22.84 -7.39
C GLU A 508 3.91 22.53 -8.05
N SER A 509 4.79 21.78 -7.37
CA SER A 509 6.12 21.42 -7.87
C SER A 509 6.24 19.96 -8.29
N SER A 510 5.20 19.17 -8.03
CA SER A 510 5.19 17.75 -8.35
C SER A 510 4.77 17.51 -9.80
N LEU A 511 5.50 16.64 -10.49
CA LEU A 511 5.13 16.20 -11.84
C LEU A 511 4.20 14.96 -11.81
N TYR A 512 4.01 14.36 -10.63
CA TYR A 512 3.23 13.14 -10.41
C TYR A 512 2.64 13.11 -8.98
N PRO A 513 1.44 12.55 -8.73
CA PRO A 513 0.80 12.62 -7.41
C PRO A 513 1.62 12.05 -6.24
N THR A 514 2.55 11.12 -6.49
CA THR A 514 3.33 10.39 -5.48
C THR A 514 4.84 10.58 -5.64
N GLU A 515 5.28 11.73 -6.14
CA GLU A 515 6.71 12.00 -6.32
C GLU A 515 7.48 12.05 -4.99
N LYS A 516 8.56 11.28 -4.88
CA LYS A 516 9.45 11.30 -3.70
C LYS A 516 10.48 12.40 -3.78
N ASN A 517 10.94 12.84 -2.61
CA ASN A 517 12.09 13.72 -2.47
C ASN A 517 13.35 13.11 -3.14
N LEU A 518 13.97 13.88 -4.03
CA LEU A 518 15.14 13.44 -4.80
C LEU A 518 16.38 13.20 -3.92
N ASP A 519 16.62 14.07 -2.93
CA ASP A 519 17.82 14.01 -2.11
C ASP A 519 17.74 12.88 -1.07
N LEU A 520 16.53 12.50 -0.65
CA LEU A 520 16.28 11.26 0.09
C LEU A 520 16.83 10.05 -0.68
N LEU A 521 16.50 9.93 -1.98
CA LEU A 521 16.92 8.78 -2.78
C LEU A 521 18.40 8.84 -3.14
N LYS A 522 18.96 10.03 -3.40
CA LYS A 522 20.42 10.20 -3.53
C LYS A 522 21.15 9.75 -2.27
N GLN A 523 20.64 10.10 -1.09
CA GLN A 523 21.24 9.67 0.18
C GLN A 523 21.27 8.15 0.30
N ILE A 524 20.18 7.46 -0.05
CA ILE A 524 20.12 5.99 -0.04
C ILE A 524 21.12 5.40 -1.04
N ILE A 525 21.15 5.89 -2.28
CA ILE A 525 22.06 5.40 -3.34
C ILE A 525 23.53 5.63 -2.97
N LEU A 526 23.86 6.82 -2.47
CA LEU A 526 25.22 7.14 -2.03
C LEU A 526 25.65 6.28 -0.85
N SER A 527 24.73 5.86 0.02
CA SER A 527 25.04 5.01 1.16
C SER A 527 25.25 3.54 0.76
N SER A 528 24.42 3.03 -0.15
CA SER A 528 24.21 1.58 -0.30
C SER A 528 24.41 1.01 -1.70
N SER A 529 24.93 1.81 -2.65
CA SER A 529 25.23 1.36 -4.01
C SER A 529 26.64 1.80 -4.46
N PRO A 530 27.45 0.88 -5.03
CA PRO A 530 28.74 1.23 -5.60
C PRO A 530 28.57 2.08 -6.88
N LYS A 531 29.61 2.81 -7.28
CA LYS A 531 29.62 3.51 -8.57
C LYS A 531 29.42 2.51 -9.71
N ASN A 532 28.62 2.87 -10.72
CA ASN A 532 28.17 1.98 -11.80
C ASN A 532 27.36 0.75 -11.35
N GLY A 533 26.96 0.67 -10.06
CA GLY A 533 26.12 -0.40 -9.55
C GLY A 533 24.72 -0.39 -10.17
N LEU A 534 23.99 -1.50 -10.03
CA LEU A 534 22.65 -1.68 -10.58
C LEU A 534 21.58 -1.39 -9.53
N VAL A 535 20.76 -0.37 -9.78
CA VAL A 535 19.64 0.04 -8.93
C VAL A 535 18.31 -0.41 -9.54
N LEU A 536 17.40 -0.98 -8.75
CA LEU A 536 16.07 -1.36 -9.23
C LEU A 536 14.97 -0.66 -8.42
N ASP A 537 13.99 -0.13 -9.14
CA ASP A 537 12.72 0.31 -8.59
C ASP A 537 11.58 -0.34 -9.39
N CYS A 538 10.82 -1.23 -8.74
CA CYS A 538 9.70 -1.92 -9.36
C CYS A 538 8.34 -1.25 -9.11
N PHE A 539 8.33 -0.07 -8.49
CA PHE A 539 7.18 0.82 -8.30
C PHE A 539 7.59 2.24 -8.71
N ASN A 540 8.03 2.38 -9.96
CA ASN A 540 8.82 3.52 -10.43
C ASN A 540 8.11 4.88 -10.28
N GLY A 541 6.79 4.94 -10.46
CA GLY A 541 6.00 6.17 -10.32
C GLY A 541 6.57 7.34 -11.12
N SER A 542 6.87 8.46 -10.44
CA SER A 542 7.50 9.64 -11.04
C SER A 542 8.92 9.44 -11.59
N GLY A 543 9.53 8.28 -11.29
CA GLY A 543 10.90 7.94 -11.69
C GLY A 543 11.97 8.53 -10.79
N THR A 544 11.66 9.04 -9.60
CA THR A 544 12.65 9.71 -8.73
C THR A 544 13.88 8.83 -8.46
N THR A 545 13.69 7.52 -8.24
CA THR A 545 14.80 6.58 -7.98
C THR A 545 15.72 6.48 -9.19
N VAL A 546 15.13 6.32 -10.38
CA VAL A 546 15.84 6.25 -11.66
C VAL A 546 16.60 7.54 -11.93
N ILE A 547 15.99 8.70 -11.69
CA ILE A 547 16.64 10.00 -11.87
C ILE A 547 17.81 10.17 -10.89
N ALA A 548 17.65 9.82 -9.62
CA ALA A 548 18.73 9.87 -8.63
C ALA A 548 19.88 8.93 -9.02
N ALA A 549 19.58 7.72 -9.50
CA ALA A 549 20.56 6.76 -9.97
C ALA A 549 21.34 7.28 -11.20
N GLU A 550 20.64 7.86 -12.19
CA GLU A 550 21.28 8.46 -13.37
C GLU A 550 22.19 9.63 -12.99
N MET A 551 21.74 10.55 -12.12
CA MET A 551 22.54 11.68 -11.64
C MET A 551 23.81 11.27 -10.90
N LEU A 552 23.79 10.07 -10.32
CA LEU A 552 24.89 9.51 -9.57
C LEU A 552 25.67 8.48 -10.39
N ASP A 553 25.57 8.42 -11.71
CA ASP A 553 26.33 7.45 -12.54
C ASP A 553 26.10 5.97 -12.14
N ARG A 554 24.84 5.59 -11.89
CA ARG A 554 24.45 4.19 -11.66
C ARG A 554 23.69 3.63 -12.85
N ASN A 555 23.75 2.32 -13.02
CA ASN A 555 22.83 1.60 -13.89
C ASN A 555 21.50 1.42 -13.15
N TRP A 556 20.40 1.35 -13.89
CA TRP A 556 19.08 1.31 -13.26
C TRP A 556 18.04 0.56 -14.08
N ILE A 557 17.06 -0.01 -13.38
CA ILE A 557 15.86 -0.61 -13.94
C ILE A 557 14.66 0.03 -13.24
N GLY A 558 13.78 0.68 -14.00
CA GLY A 558 12.51 1.22 -13.53
C GLY A 558 11.35 0.44 -14.13
N ILE A 559 10.43 -0.04 -13.29
CA ILE A 559 9.23 -0.77 -13.71
C ILE A 559 7.99 -0.07 -13.19
N ASP A 560 7.01 0.14 -14.06
CA ASP A 560 5.68 0.63 -13.66
C ASP A 560 4.59 0.02 -14.54
N MET A 561 3.38 -0.13 -13.99
CA MET A 561 2.23 -0.55 -14.77
C MET A 561 1.65 0.62 -15.59
N ASN A 562 1.78 1.85 -15.11
CA ASN A 562 1.25 3.05 -15.72
C ASN A 562 2.19 3.58 -16.82
N GLU A 563 1.73 3.56 -18.07
CA GLU A 563 2.50 4.05 -19.21
C GLU A 563 2.82 5.56 -19.12
N ASN A 564 1.96 6.36 -18.46
CA ASN A 564 2.23 7.78 -18.23
C ASN A 564 3.39 7.99 -17.25
N ALA A 565 3.54 7.13 -16.24
CA ALA A 565 4.63 7.17 -15.28
C ALA A 565 5.98 6.89 -15.98
N ILE A 566 6.01 5.90 -16.87
CA ILE A 566 7.18 5.58 -17.69
C ILE A 566 7.52 6.71 -18.66
N ASN A 567 6.52 7.28 -19.35
CA ASN A 567 6.73 8.41 -20.26
C ASN A 567 7.25 9.66 -19.52
N LEU A 568 6.73 9.96 -18.34
CA LEU A 568 7.23 11.05 -17.51
C LEU A 568 8.70 10.82 -17.12
N THR A 569 9.05 9.61 -16.69
CA THR A 569 10.44 9.26 -16.33
C THR A 569 11.38 9.42 -17.52
N LYS A 570 10.96 8.94 -18.69
CA LYS A 570 11.68 9.11 -19.97
C LYS A 570 11.95 10.59 -20.28
N ASP A 571 10.93 11.44 -20.18
CA ASP A 571 11.06 12.87 -20.48
C ASP A 571 12.00 13.57 -19.49
N ARG A 572 11.96 13.18 -18.20
CA ARG A 572 12.89 13.69 -17.19
C ARG A 572 14.34 13.30 -17.50
N LEU A 573 14.60 12.07 -17.93
CA LEU A 573 15.94 11.60 -18.33
C LEU A 573 16.48 12.37 -19.54
N VAL A 574 15.63 12.60 -20.55
CA VAL A 574 16.00 13.36 -21.76
C VAL A 574 16.32 14.82 -21.43
N ARG A 575 15.61 15.43 -20.47
CA ARG A 575 15.92 16.79 -20.01
C ARG A 575 17.20 16.86 -19.17
N LEU A 576 17.52 15.80 -18.43
CA LEU A 576 18.68 15.75 -17.54
C LEU A 576 20.00 15.72 -18.32
N LYS A 577 20.06 15.01 -19.46
CA LYS A 577 21.29 14.79 -20.22
C LYS A 577 21.01 14.88 -21.72
N LYS A 578 21.86 15.62 -22.45
CA LYS A 578 21.70 15.85 -23.91
C LYS A 578 21.60 14.54 -24.73
N ASN A 579 22.34 13.52 -24.34
CA ASN A 579 22.33 12.18 -24.96
C ASN A 579 22.18 11.13 -23.85
N PRO A 580 20.95 10.86 -23.39
CA PRO A 580 20.74 9.82 -22.39
C PRO A 580 20.86 8.43 -23.05
N GLU A 581 21.34 7.44 -22.29
CA GLU A 581 21.49 6.08 -22.80
C GLU A 581 20.62 5.12 -21.99
N PHE A 582 19.54 4.61 -22.58
CA PHE A 582 18.65 3.63 -21.97
C PHE A 582 17.71 3.01 -23.02
N ALA A 583 17.09 1.89 -22.66
CA ALA A 583 16.09 1.21 -23.47
C ALA A 583 14.72 1.21 -22.78
N VAL A 584 13.66 1.34 -23.57
CA VAL A 584 12.26 1.28 -23.11
C VAL A 584 11.62 0.00 -23.63
N TYR A 585 11.06 -0.80 -22.73
CA TYR A 585 10.40 -2.05 -23.00
C TYR A 585 8.93 -2.00 -22.58
N LYS A 586 8.10 -2.81 -23.23
CA LYS A 586 6.71 -3.04 -22.85
C LYS A 586 6.48 -4.54 -22.72
N SER A 587 5.81 -4.95 -21.63
CA SER A 587 5.30 -6.30 -21.49
C SER A 587 4.16 -6.51 -22.48
N ILE A 588 4.23 -7.59 -23.26
CA ILE A 588 3.20 -8.01 -24.22
C ILE A 588 2.57 -9.35 -23.87
#